data_AF-L9Z553-F1
#
_entry.id   AF-L9Z553-F1
#
_cell.length_a   1.000
_cell.length_b   1.000
_cell.length_c   1.000
_cell.angle_alpha   90.00
_cell.angle_beta   90.00
_cell.angle_gamma   90.00
#
_symmetry.space_group_name_H-M   'P 1'
#
loop_
_entity.id
_entity.type
_entity.pdbx_description
1 polymer ?
#
loop_
_entity_poly.entity_id
_entity_poly.type
_entity_poly.pdbx_seq_one_letter_code
_entity_poly.pdbx_strand_id
1 'polypeptide(L)'
;MSKKAMYTAVSDGDLDRVREVLGSDPDLLEEEVYLGKTWLHFAASNDHIELMEYFVDEGLPVDGLVDDSDPPINKAAMDGSVETLQWFLDHGAAVNGNSDCVPPLVDAIHSGSVEKVRLLLEAGSRTDFTWGELGYSPIPFAKSFGESHEEIVELLRDASGPDADSLPTHRANLERYLETVYGEPEKLSLEGGDEGIDVCVIRQQGDDPRTILATVGMSTAPLVLPDDAPPGAEEYRYAELTMQLPPDWPLDDQALTQDEYRWPVEWLQRLAHYPHDTRTWLGKSRTYSNEDPPEPLADNTDMSCFLTVVNQEREERVTKPDSSPVQFYSVYPIYEEEWQYVEEHDPAALLELFQEFDIPRVVDVDRPNVTTLV
;
A
#
# COMPACT_ATOMS: atom_id res chain seq x y z
N MET A 1 25.82 24.32 -18.21
CA MET A 1 26.21 25.43 -17.30
C MET A 1 25.03 26.32 -16.97
N SER A 2 24.08 26.50 -17.89
CA SER A 2 22.89 27.35 -17.71
C SER A 2 21.92 26.82 -16.64
N LYS A 3 21.54 25.54 -16.65
CA LYS A 3 20.66 24.92 -15.63
C LYS A 3 21.12 25.07 -14.17
N LYS A 4 22.41 24.84 -13.88
CA LYS A 4 22.98 25.04 -12.53
C LYS A 4 22.89 26.51 -12.10
N ALA A 5 23.13 27.43 -13.02
CA ALA A 5 23.02 28.86 -12.74
C ALA A 5 21.56 29.27 -12.51
N MET A 6 20.62 28.75 -13.30
CA MET A 6 19.18 28.92 -13.09
C MET A 6 18.75 28.43 -11.72
N TYR A 7 19.16 27.21 -11.34
CA TYR A 7 18.87 26.65 -10.02
C TYR A 7 19.35 27.54 -8.88
N THR A 8 20.60 28.03 -8.94
CA THR A 8 21.13 28.94 -7.91
C THR A 8 20.34 30.23 -7.86
N ALA A 9 20.02 30.83 -9.02
CA ALA A 9 19.24 32.07 -9.09
C ALA A 9 17.83 31.90 -8.49
N VAL A 10 17.15 30.79 -8.80
CA VAL A 10 15.83 30.46 -8.23
C VAL A 10 15.92 30.21 -6.73
N SER A 11 16.93 29.48 -6.27
CA SER A 11 17.13 29.22 -4.83
C SER A 11 17.37 30.52 -4.05
N ASP A 12 18.13 31.44 -4.64
CA ASP A 12 18.50 32.72 -4.01
C ASP A 12 17.42 33.81 -4.16
N GLY A 13 16.36 33.57 -4.94
CA GLY A 13 15.33 34.58 -5.23
C GLY A 13 15.77 35.68 -6.21
N ASP A 14 16.83 35.46 -6.99
CA ASP A 14 17.42 36.45 -7.89
C ASP A 14 16.69 36.51 -9.24
N LEU A 15 15.60 37.28 -9.29
CA LEU A 15 14.77 37.48 -10.48
C LEU A 15 15.55 38.06 -11.67
N ASP A 16 16.49 38.98 -11.43
CA ASP A 16 17.28 39.57 -12.50
C ASP A 16 18.19 38.53 -13.15
N ARG A 17 18.81 37.66 -12.34
CA ARG A 17 19.61 36.56 -12.84
C ARG A 17 18.77 35.49 -13.54
N VAL A 18 17.58 35.19 -13.04
CA VAL A 18 16.62 34.29 -13.71
C VAL A 18 16.29 34.82 -15.11
N ARG A 19 15.95 36.10 -15.24
CA ARG A 19 15.67 36.76 -16.54
C ARG A 19 16.86 36.71 -17.48
N GLU A 20 18.07 36.92 -16.98
CA GLU A 20 19.29 36.84 -17.80
C GLU A 20 19.52 35.42 -18.35
N VAL A 21 19.30 34.40 -17.51
CA VAL A 21 19.49 32.99 -17.88
C VAL A 21 18.43 32.57 -18.90
N LEU A 22 17.14 32.83 -18.65
CA LEU A 22 16.08 32.51 -19.60
C LEU A 22 16.17 33.32 -20.90
N GLY A 23 16.63 34.58 -20.83
CA GLY A 23 16.87 35.37 -22.04
C GLY A 23 17.99 34.80 -22.94
N SER A 24 18.91 34.02 -22.35
CA SER A 24 19.98 33.33 -23.09
C SER A 24 19.59 31.92 -23.55
N ASP A 25 18.68 31.28 -22.83
CA ASP A 25 18.31 29.86 -22.98
C ASP A 25 16.83 29.67 -22.56
N PRO A 26 15.86 30.09 -23.40
CA PRO A 26 14.44 30.09 -23.02
C PRO A 26 13.86 28.69 -22.76
N ASP A 27 14.41 27.68 -23.44
CA ASP A 27 13.97 26.28 -23.32
C ASP A 27 14.15 25.74 -21.89
N LEU A 28 15.00 26.38 -21.06
CA LEU A 28 15.16 26.02 -19.66
C LEU A 28 13.89 26.17 -18.84
N LEU A 29 12.95 27.04 -19.23
CA LEU A 29 11.73 27.30 -18.46
C LEU A 29 10.93 26.01 -18.24
N GLU A 30 10.81 25.19 -19.28
CA GLU A 30 10.07 23.92 -19.27
C GLU A 30 10.96 22.70 -18.96
N GLU A 31 12.28 22.88 -18.81
CA GLU A 31 13.19 21.77 -18.55
C GLU A 31 12.99 21.21 -17.13
N GLU A 32 12.83 19.88 -17.04
CA GLU A 32 12.80 19.16 -15.76
C GLU A 32 14.07 19.46 -14.94
N VAL A 33 13.95 19.85 -13.68
CA VAL A 33 15.12 20.21 -12.87
C VAL A 33 15.75 18.99 -12.20
N TYR A 34 14.98 18.34 -11.30
CA TYR A 34 15.38 17.17 -10.51
C TYR A 34 14.13 16.44 -9.99
N LEU A 35 14.05 15.13 -10.20
CA LEU A 35 12.93 14.27 -9.76
C LEU A 35 11.56 14.80 -10.23
N GLY A 36 11.42 15.14 -11.51
CA GLY A 36 10.14 15.60 -12.07
C GLY A 36 9.72 17.03 -11.70
N LYS A 37 10.53 17.78 -10.94
CA LYS A 37 10.17 19.13 -10.46
C LYS A 37 10.42 20.23 -11.48
N THR A 38 9.51 21.21 -11.50
CA THR A 38 9.62 22.50 -12.22
C THR A 38 10.25 23.61 -11.38
N TRP A 39 10.60 24.75 -11.98
CA TRP A 39 11.08 25.94 -11.26
C TRP A 39 10.06 26.48 -10.23
N LEU A 40 8.77 26.32 -10.48
CA LEU A 40 7.71 26.75 -9.57
C LEU A 40 7.76 26.02 -8.22
N HIS A 41 8.15 24.74 -8.22
CA HIS A 41 8.35 23.97 -6.98
C HIS A 41 9.42 24.60 -6.08
N PHE A 42 10.55 25.01 -6.67
CA PHE A 42 11.68 25.56 -5.92
C PHE A 42 11.41 26.99 -5.47
N ALA A 43 10.75 27.80 -6.29
CA ALA A 43 10.33 29.14 -5.89
C ALA A 43 9.33 29.06 -4.72
N ALA A 44 8.36 28.14 -4.79
CA ALA A 44 7.38 27.91 -3.74
C ALA A 44 8.01 27.41 -2.43
N SER A 45 8.93 26.44 -2.46
CA SER A 45 9.56 25.92 -1.26
C SER A 45 10.45 26.94 -0.53
N ASN A 46 10.81 28.05 -1.20
CA ASN A 46 11.66 29.11 -0.64
C ASN A 46 10.92 30.46 -0.51
N ASP A 47 9.59 30.48 -0.69
CA ASP A 47 8.75 31.69 -0.57
C ASP A 47 9.09 32.84 -1.53
N HIS A 48 9.62 32.52 -2.72
CA HIS A 48 9.96 33.51 -3.74
C HIS A 48 8.77 33.83 -4.64
N ILE A 49 7.73 34.47 -4.08
CA ILE A 49 6.48 34.79 -4.81
C ILE A 49 6.73 35.63 -6.07
N GLU A 50 7.66 36.58 -6.06
CA GLU A 50 8.01 37.37 -7.26
C GLU A 50 8.55 36.49 -8.40
N LEU A 51 9.27 35.40 -8.08
CA LEU A 51 9.69 34.43 -9.08
C LEU A 51 8.52 33.57 -9.56
N MET A 52 7.60 33.20 -8.66
CA MET A 52 6.42 32.41 -8.99
C MET A 52 5.52 33.14 -10.00
N GLU A 53 5.23 34.42 -9.72
CA GLU A 53 4.54 35.34 -10.64
C GLU A 53 5.23 35.38 -11.99
N TYR A 54 6.55 35.62 -11.99
CA TYR A 54 7.32 35.71 -13.23
C TYR A 54 7.26 34.41 -14.04
N PHE A 55 7.39 33.24 -13.42
CA PHE A 55 7.33 31.98 -14.15
C PHE A 55 5.96 31.70 -14.77
N VAL A 56 4.87 32.00 -14.05
CA VAL A 56 3.52 31.84 -14.59
C VAL A 56 3.24 32.84 -15.71
N ASP A 57 3.72 34.08 -15.59
CA ASP A 57 3.64 35.09 -16.65
C ASP A 57 4.40 34.68 -17.93
N GLU A 58 5.53 33.98 -17.79
CA GLU A 58 6.29 33.41 -18.91
C GLU A 58 5.66 32.12 -19.47
N GLY A 59 4.54 31.67 -18.91
CA GLY A 59 3.74 30.56 -19.44
C GLY A 59 3.95 29.22 -18.73
N LEU A 60 4.69 29.18 -17.62
CA LEU A 60 4.81 27.97 -16.81
C LEU A 60 3.45 27.66 -16.16
N PRO A 61 2.89 26.44 -16.31
CA PRO A 61 1.61 26.09 -15.70
C PRO A 61 1.69 26.05 -14.17
N VAL A 62 0.65 26.58 -13.51
CA VAL A 62 0.52 26.63 -12.03
C VAL A 62 0.57 25.23 -11.40
N ASP A 63 -0.16 24.28 -12.00
CA ASP A 63 -0.14 22.86 -11.60
C ASP A 63 0.95 22.07 -12.33
N GLY A 64 1.99 22.73 -12.85
CA GLY A 64 2.95 22.12 -13.77
C GLY A 64 3.63 20.87 -13.22
N LEU A 65 3.37 19.74 -13.87
CA LEU A 65 3.99 18.44 -13.62
C LEU A 65 4.92 18.09 -14.78
N VAL A 66 6.07 17.48 -14.48
CA VAL A 66 6.95 16.91 -15.53
C VAL A 66 6.94 15.37 -15.50
N ASP A 67 6.49 14.76 -14.39
CA ASP A 67 6.35 13.30 -14.20
C ASP A 67 5.35 13.02 -13.03
N ASP A 68 5.36 11.82 -12.44
CA ASP A 68 4.63 11.42 -11.20
C ASP A 68 5.02 12.21 -9.92
N SER A 69 5.51 13.45 -10.05
CA SER A 69 5.85 14.34 -8.94
C SER A 69 4.61 14.99 -8.34
N ASP A 70 4.63 15.27 -7.03
CA ASP A 70 3.58 16.09 -6.39
C ASP A 70 3.49 17.48 -7.05
N PRO A 71 2.28 18.06 -7.21
CA PRO A 71 2.09 19.43 -7.71
C PRO A 71 2.86 20.52 -6.93
N PRO A 72 3.19 21.67 -7.54
CA PRO A 72 3.88 22.76 -6.85
C PRO A 72 3.21 23.25 -5.56
N ILE A 73 1.87 23.23 -5.50
CA ILE A 73 1.10 23.60 -4.30
C ILE A 73 1.45 22.74 -3.07
N ASN A 74 1.85 21.47 -3.26
CA ASN A 74 2.31 20.60 -2.16
C ASN A 74 3.55 21.16 -1.46
N LYS A 75 4.47 21.81 -2.20
CA LYS A 75 5.63 22.45 -1.59
C LYS A 75 5.24 23.67 -0.77
N ALA A 76 4.23 24.44 -1.20
CA ALA A 76 3.69 25.52 -0.39
C ALA A 76 2.98 24.99 0.88
N ALA A 77 2.22 23.90 0.75
CA ALA A 77 1.53 23.26 1.86
C ALA A 77 2.51 22.70 2.91
N MET A 78 3.56 21.99 2.49
CA MET A 78 4.58 21.44 3.39
C MET A 78 5.55 22.52 3.91
N ASP A 79 6.28 23.15 3.00
CA ASP A 79 7.51 23.88 3.32
C ASP A 79 7.32 25.41 3.27
N GLY A 80 6.47 25.91 2.36
CA GLY A 80 6.30 27.34 2.12
C GLY A 80 5.53 28.08 3.22
N SER A 81 5.28 29.36 3.00
CA SER A 81 4.49 30.23 3.87
C SER A 81 2.99 30.11 3.56
N VAL A 82 2.17 30.65 4.48
CA VAL A 82 0.72 30.81 4.26
C VAL A 82 0.44 31.68 3.04
N GLU A 83 1.28 32.70 2.78
CA GLU A 83 1.16 33.61 1.64
C GLU A 83 1.45 32.88 0.31
N THR A 84 2.48 32.04 0.29
CA THR A 84 2.81 31.18 -0.86
C THR A 84 1.69 30.20 -1.17
N LEU A 85 1.08 29.60 -0.15
CA LEU A 85 -0.06 28.70 -0.34
C LEU A 85 -1.29 29.46 -0.86
N GLN A 86 -1.59 30.63 -0.28
CA GLN A 86 -2.67 31.49 -0.75
C GLN A 86 -2.48 31.88 -2.22
N TRP A 87 -1.24 32.21 -2.61
CA TRP A 87 -0.92 32.53 -4.00
C TRP A 87 -1.31 31.42 -4.96
N PHE A 88 -1.02 30.15 -4.64
CA PHE A 88 -1.42 29.02 -5.49
C PHE A 88 -2.95 28.92 -5.63
N LEU A 89 -3.67 29.08 -4.52
CA LEU A 89 -5.13 29.03 -4.51
C LEU A 89 -5.75 30.17 -5.34
N ASP A 90 -5.18 31.38 -5.24
CA ASP A 90 -5.62 32.56 -6.01
C ASP A 90 -5.35 32.40 -7.52
N HIS A 91 -4.32 31.63 -7.88
CA HIS A 91 -3.95 31.32 -9.26
C HIS A 91 -4.62 30.05 -9.81
N GLY A 92 -5.61 29.52 -9.09
CA GLY A 92 -6.45 28.42 -9.57
C GLY A 92 -5.79 27.05 -9.54
N ALA A 93 -4.76 26.87 -8.70
CA ALA A 93 -4.16 25.56 -8.47
C ALA A 93 -5.21 24.54 -7.98
N ALA A 94 -5.03 23.29 -8.36
CA ALA A 94 -5.90 22.20 -7.91
C ALA A 94 -5.76 21.98 -6.39
N VAL A 95 -6.76 22.41 -5.60
CA VAL A 95 -6.75 22.33 -4.12
C VAL A 95 -6.54 20.92 -3.56
N ASN A 96 -6.98 19.89 -4.30
CA ASN A 96 -6.83 18.48 -3.91
C ASN A 96 -5.59 17.83 -4.52
N GLY A 97 -4.77 18.58 -5.27
CA GLY A 97 -3.62 18.06 -5.99
C GLY A 97 -3.99 17.06 -7.09
N ASN A 98 -3.05 16.16 -7.39
CA ASN A 98 -3.22 15.04 -8.32
C ASN A 98 -3.61 13.76 -7.54
N SER A 99 -4.42 12.89 -8.13
CA SER A 99 -4.92 11.65 -7.49
C SER A 99 -3.83 10.65 -7.12
N ASP A 100 -2.70 10.69 -7.81
CA ASP A 100 -1.58 9.76 -7.61
C ASP A 100 -0.53 10.31 -6.61
N CYS A 101 -0.76 11.51 -6.10
CA CYS A 101 0.17 12.26 -5.26
C CYS A 101 -0.37 12.40 -3.83
N VAL A 102 0.49 12.84 -2.90
CA VAL A 102 0.03 13.21 -1.56
C VAL A 102 -0.94 14.41 -1.70
N PRO A 103 -2.14 14.38 -1.09
CA PRO A 103 -3.02 15.55 -1.16
C PRO A 103 -2.43 16.75 -0.40
N PRO A 104 -2.53 18.00 -0.91
CA PRO A 104 -1.95 19.18 -0.25
C PRO A 104 -2.40 19.36 1.21
N LEU A 105 -3.62 18.94 1.54
CA LEU A 105 -4.12 18.96 2.93
C LEU A 105 -3.27 18.11 3.87
N VAL A 106 -2.77 16.97 3.41
CA VAL A 106 -1.90 16.08 4.19
C VAL A 106 -0.58 16.77 4.50
N ASP A 107 0.03 17.42 3.50
CA ASP A 107 1.28 18.15 3.67
C ASP A 107 1.12 19.32 4.64
N ALA A 108 0.00 20.05 4.56
CA ALA A 108 -0.33 21.09 5.52
C ALA A 108 -0.52 20.55 6.94
N ILE A 109 -1.18 19.39 7.10
CA ILE A 109 -1.28 18.70 8.39
C ILE A 109 0.12 18.33 8.89
N HIS A 110 0.95 17.71 8.06
CA HIS A 110 2.30 17.29 8.43
C HIS A 110 3.19 18.47 8.86
N SER A 111 3.03 19.64 8.23
CA SER A 111 3.74 20.87 8.60
C SER A 111 3.33 21.41 9.99
N GLY A 112 2.21 20.95 10.55
CA GLY A 112 1.62 21.45 11.79
C GLY A 112 1.01 22.85 11.68
N SER A 113 0.86 23.39 10.47
CA SER A 113 0.34 24.74 10.26
C SER A 113 -1.20 24.76 10.21
N VAL A 114 -1.80 25.13 11.33
CA VAL A 114 -3.26 25.35 11.49
C VAL A 114 -3.82 26.25 10.38
N GLU A 115 -3.11 27.34 10.06
CA GLU A 115 -3.61 28.33 9.10
C GLU A 115 -3.59 27.79 7.66
N LYS A 116 -2.57 27.02 7.28
CA LYS A 116 -2.54 26.35 5.96
C LYS A 116 -3.66 25.32 5.82
N VAL A 117 -3.91 24.53 6.88
CA VAL A 117 -5.04 23.58 6.92
C VAL A 117 -6.35 24.34 6.75
N ARG A 118 -6.55 25.43 7.50
CA ARG A 118 -7.75 26.28 7.38
C ARG A 118 -7.93 26.79 5.96
N LEU A 119 -6.90 27.38 5.35
CA LEU A 119 -6.96 27.90 3.98
C LEU A 119 -7.34 26.83 2.97
N LEU A 120 -6.75 25.64 3.04
CA LEU A 120 -7.09 24.54 2.13
C LEU A 120 -8.54 24.08 2.31
N LEU A 121 -9.03 23.97 3.55
CA LEU A 121 -10.42 23.62 3.83
C LEU A 121 -11.40 24.69 3.30
N GLU A 122 -11.10 25.97 3.50
CA GLU A 122 -11.90 27.09 2.98
C GLU A 122 -11.90 27.13 1.45
N ALA A 123 -10.80 26.73 0.81
CA ALA A 123 -10.69 26.58 -0.63
C ALA A 123 -11.36 25.29 -1.18
N GLY A 124 -12.02 24.50 -0.33
CA GLY A 124 -12.78 23.31 -0.75
C GLY A 124 -11.95 22.03 -0.84
N SER A 125 -10.85 21.95 -0.10
CA SER A 125 -10.12 20.69 0.06
C SER A 125 -11.04 19.62 0.65
N ARG A 126 -10.99 18.43 0.07
CA ARG A 126 -11.73 17.27 0.56
C ARG A 126 -11.13 16.80 1.88
N THR A 127 -11.95 16.19 2.72
CA THR A 127 -11.50 15.54 3.96
C THR A 127 -11.93 14.08 4.04
N ASP A 128 -12.78 13.66 3.11
CA ASP A 128 -13.37 12.33 2.95
C ASP A 128 -12.50 11.43 2.08
N PHE A 129 -11.19 11.44 2.34
CA PHE A 129 -10.24 10.61 1.61
C PHE A 129 -9.36 9.82 2.56
N THR A 130 -8.74 8.79 2.00
CA THR A 130 -7.66 8.06 2.64
C THR A 130 -6.47 8.07 1.69
N TRP A 131 -5.25 8.06 2.21
CA TRP A 131 -4.04 8.06 1.39
C TRP A 131 -2.94 7.21 2.03
N GLY A 132 -1.90 6.99 1.23
CA GLY A 132 -0.73 6.24 1.65
C GLY A 132 -1.03 4.76 1.85
N GLU A 133 0.03 4.02 2.08
CA GLU A 133 0.02 2.56 2.15
C GLU A 133 -0.89 2.01 3.26
N LEU A 134 -0.90 2.68 4.41
CA LEU A 134 -1.72 2.33 5.58
C LEU A 134 -3.19 2.82 5.47
N GLY A 135 -3.50 3.61 4.43
CA GLY A 135 -4.83 4.17 4.21
C GLY A 135 -5.28 5.09 5.34
N TYR A 136 -4.41 6.00 5.78
CA TYR A 136 -4.79 7.00 6.77
C TYR A 136 -5.81 7.97 6.19
N SER A 137 -6.77 8.39 7.00
CA SER A 137 -7.60 9.57 6.72
C SER A 137 -7.04 10.80 7.47
N PRO A 138 -7.44 12.04 7.11
CA PRO A 138 -6.81 13.24 7.63
C PRO A 138 -6.81 13.34 9.16
N ILE A 139 -7.91 12.97 9.82
CA ILE A 139 -8.02 13.11 11.29
C ILE A 139 -7.15 12.09 12.05
N PRO A 140 -7.21 10.76 11.77
CA PRO A 140 -6.29 9.80 12.38
C PRO A 140 -4.81 10.18 12.19
N PHE A 141 -4.45 10.70 11.01
CA PHE A 141 -3.10 11.18 10.77
C PHE A 141 -2.74 12.38 11.64
N ALA A 142 -3.60 13.42 11.70
CA ALA A 142 -3.38 14.56 12.57
C ALA A 142 -3.24 14.14 14.05
N LYS A 143 -4.07 13.19 14.51
CA LYS A 143 -3.99 12.63 15.88
C LYS A 143 -2.67 11.90 16.16
N SER A 144 -2.01 11.34 15.15
CA SER A 144 -0.73 10.63 15.33
C SER A 144 0.41 11.54 15.81
N PHE A 145 0.28 12.86 15.61
CA PHE A 145 1.23 13.87 16.10
C PHE A 145 0.94 14.35 17.54
N GLY A 146 -0.11 13.80 18.19
CA GLY A 146 -0.46 14.11 19.57
C GLY A 146 -0.96 15.53 19.81
N GLU A 147 -0.71 16.06 21.02
CA GLU A 147 -1.24 17.36 21.49
C GLU A 147 -0.91 18.55 20.57
N SER A 148 0.18 18.46 19.81
CA SER A 148 0.63 19.52 18.90
C SER A 148 -0.35 19.80 17.75
N HIS A 149 -1.24 18.87 17.43
CA HIS A 149 -2.18 18.96 16.30
C HIS A 149 -3.65 18.99 16.74
N GLU A 150 -3.95 19.26 18.03
CA GLU A 150 -5.33 19.30 18.53
C GLU A 150 -6.21 20.30 17.77
N GLU A 151 -5.71 21.50 17.50
CA GLU A 151 -6.48 22.50 16.74
C GLU A 151 -6.73 22.07 15.29
N ILE A 152 -5.78 21.37 14.67
CA ILE A 152 -5.95 20.78 13.33
C ILE A 152 -7.03 19.69 13.36
N VAL A 153 -7.05 18.85 14.39
CA VAL A 153 -8.08 17.81 14.56
C VAL A 153 -9.47 18.42 14.67
N GLU A 154 -9.63 19.48 15.47
CA GLU A 154 -10.91 20.18 15.60
C GLU A 154 -11.34 20.85 14.29
N LEU A 155 -10.40 21.51 13.58
CA LEU A 155 -10.67 22.07 12.24
C LEU A 155 -11.17 21.02 11.25
N LEU A 156 -10.51 19.86 11.21
CA LEU A 156 -10.89 18.78 10.33
C LEU A 156 -12.25 18.20 10.71
N ARG A 157 -12.57 18.07 12.01
CA ARG A 157 -13.90 17.63 12.49
C ARG A 157 -15.00 18.61 12.08
N ASP A 158 -14.77 19.90 12.26
CA ASP A 158 -15.72 20.95 11.89
C ASP A 158 -16.01 20.94 10.39
N ALA A 159 -14.98 20.70 9.56
CA ALA A 159 -15.14 20.61 8.11
C ALA A 159 -15.81 19.31 7.64
N SER A 160 -15.61 18.20 8.36
CA SER A 160 -15.97 16.84 7.90
C SER A 160 -17.25 16.28 8.53
N GLY A 161 -17.73 16.87 9.62
CA GLY A 161 -18.89 16.40 10.37
C GLY A 161 -18.57 15.29 11.39
N PRO A 162 -19.59 14.81 12.14
CA PRO A 162 -19.40 13.95 13.32
C PRO A 162 -18.83 12.56 13.00
N ASP A 163 -18.99 12.07 11.77
CA ASP A 163 -18.53 10.74 11.36
C ASP A 163 -17.09 10.73 10.79
N ALA A 164 -16.41 11.88 10.78
CA ALA A 164 -15.10 12.02 10.15
C ALA A 164 -13.99 11.19 10.81
N ASP A 165 -14.13 10.92 12.10
CA ASP A 165 -13.26 10.01 12.85
C ASP A 165 -13.44 8.53 12.44
N SER A 166 -14.49 8.22 11.67
CA SER A 166 -14.90 6.85 11.35
C SER A 166 -14.59 6.42 9.92
N LEU A 167 -13.94 7.27 9.11
CA LEU A 167 -13.50 6.89 7.76
C LEU A 167 -12.64 5.63 7.86
N PRO A 168 -13.08 4.50 7.30
CA PRO A 168 -12.37 3.24 7.46
C PRO A 168 -10.98 3.33 6.82
N THR A 169 -9.95 2.99 7.58
CA THR A 169 -8.61 2.80 7.02
C THR A 169 -8.62 1.60 6.07
N HIS A 170 -7.61 1.52 5.20
CA HIS A 170 -7.41 0.33 4.35
C HIS A 170 -7.45 -0.96 5.19
N ARG A 171 -6.75 -0.95 6.31
CA ARG A 171 -6.75 -2.04 7.29
C ARG A 171 -8.15 -2.37 7.83
N ALA A 172 -8.91 -1.36 8.26
CA ALA A 172 -10.27 -1.57 8.76
C ALA A 172 -11.22 -2.08 7.66
N ASN A 173 -10.99 -1.72 6.40
CA ASN A 173 -11.73 -2.26 5.27
C ASN A 173 -11.42 -3.75 5.04
N LEU A 174 -10.16 -4.16 5.18
CA LEU A 174 -9.78 -5.57 5.14
C LEU A 174 -10.43 -6.36 6.28
N GLU A 175 -10.35 -5.86 7.51
CA GLU A 175 -10.96 -6.52 8.67
C GLU A 175 -12.49 -6.67 8.50
N ARG A 176 -13.18 -5.63 8.01
CA ARG A 176 -14.61 -5.71 7.68
C ARG A 176 -14.92 -6.67 6.54
N TYR A 177 -14.07 -6.71 5.52
CA TYR A 177 -14.22 -7.66 4.42
C TYR A 177 -14.06 -9.10 4.93
N LEU A 178 -13.04 -9.34 5.77
CA LEU A 178 -12.85 -10.64 6.42
C LEU A 178 -14.06 -11.00 7.27
N GLU A 179 -14.58 -10.08 8.07
CA GLU A 179 -15.80 -10.25 8.85
C GLU A 179 -17.01 -10.63 7.98
N THR A 180 -17.18 -9.93 6.87
CA THR A 180 -18.34 -10.10 5.98
C THR A 180 -18.27 -11.44 5.24
N VAL A 181 -17.10 -11.80 4.72
CA VAL A 181 -16.98 -12.97 3.83
C VAL A 181 -16.61 -14.24 4.60
N TYR A 182 -15.84 -14.13 5.68
CA TYR A 182 -15.38 -15.27 6.44
C TYR A 182 -16.00 -15.34 7.85
N GLY A 183 -16.20 -14.20 8.51
CA GLY A 183 -16.65 -14.11 9.90
C GLY A 183 -15.67 -13.31 10.77
N GLU A 184 -16.03 -13.10 12.03
CA GLU A 184 -15.31 -12.21 12.96
C GLU A 184 -13.82 -12.59 13.09
N PRO A 185 -12.88 -11.69 12.73
CA PRO A 185 -11.45 -11.93 12.86
C PRO A 185 -10.95 -11.67 14.29
N GLU A 186 -10.26 -12.66 14.85
CA GLU A 186 -9.52 -12.56 16.10
C GLU A 186 -8.02 -12.45 15.81
N LYS A 187 -7.36 -11.38 16.25
CA LYS A 187 -5.92 -11.22 16.07
C LYS A 187 -5.14 -12.23 16.93
N LEU A 188 -4.24 -13.00 16.32
CA LEU A 188 -3.25 -13.79 17.07
C LEU A 188 -2.13 -12.89 17.58
N SER A 189 -1.84 -12.98 18.87
CA SER A 189 -0.67 -12.31 19.48
C SER A 189 0.50 -13.28 19.51
N LEU A 190 1.47 -13.10 18.62
CA LEU A 190 2.69 -13.91 18.58
C LEU A 190 3.85 -13.13 19.22
N GLU A 191 4.59 -13.78 20.13
CA GLU A 191 5.80 -13.17 20.70
C GLU A 191 6.85 -12.95 19.60
N GLY A 192 7.30 -11.70 19.44
CA GLY A 192 8.29 -11.33 18.41
C GLY A 192 7.72 -11.18 16.99
N GLY A 193 6.40 -11.11 16.84
CA GLY A 193 5.76 -10.78 15.55
C GLY A 193 6.22 -9.42 15.00
N ASP A 194 6.34 -9.33 13.68
CA ASP A 194 6.76 -8.10 13.00
C ASP A 194 5.69 -7.00 13.13
N GLU A 195 6.12 -5.76 13.34
CA GLU A 195 5.26 -4.57 13.42
C GLU A 195 4.79 -4.19 12.00
N GLY A 196 3.85 -4.94 11.41
CA GLY A 196 3.26 -4.54 10.13
C GLY A 196 2.24 -5.51 9.52
N ILE A 197 2.49 -6.81 9.61
CA ILE A 197 1.60 -7.86 9.07
C ILE A 197 1.11 -8.74 10.22
N ASP A 198 -0.19 -8.68 10.48
CA ASP A 198 -0.84 -9.51 11.47
C ASP A 198 -1.44 -10.76 10.84
N VAL A 199 -1.51 -11.85 11.62
CA VAL A 199 -2.32 -13.02 11.28
C VAL A 199 -3.58 -13.03 12.15
N CYS A 200 -4.73 -13.02 11.49
CA CYS A 200 -6.04 -13.13 12.10
C CYS A 200 -6.58 -14.55 11.95
N VAL A 201 -7.35 -14.97 12.95
CA VAL A 201 -8.06 -16.25 12.99
C VAL A 201 -9.55 -15.99 12.86
N ILE A 202 -10.20 -16.70 11.96
CA ILE A 202 -11.64 -16.61 11.74
C ILE A 202 -12.22 -18.02 11.87
N ARG A 203 -13.11 -18.22 12.85
CA ARG A 203 -13.72 -19.53 13.11
C ARG A 203 -15.08 -19.61 12.42
N GLN A 204 -15.12 -20.26 11.26
CA GLN A 204 -16.36 -20.43 10.52
C GLN A 204 -17.21 -21.55 11.12
N GLN A 205 -18.44 -21.21 11.47
CA GLN A 205 -19.46 -22.17 11.91
C GLN A 205 -20.45 -22.43 10.77
N GLY A 206 -20.91 -23.66 10.59
CA GLY A 206 -21.86 -24.02 9.54
C GLY A 206 -21.82 -25.49 9.13
N ASP A 207 -22.29 -25.79 7.92
CA ASP A 207 -22.33 -27.15 7.35
C ASP A 207 -20.93 -27.71 7.01
N ASP A 208 -19.95 -26.83 6.80
CA ASP A 208 -18.54 -27.15 6.52
C ASP A 208 -17.63 -26.28 7.40
N PRO A 209 -17.51 -26.60 8.71
CA PRO A 209 -16.80 -25.79 9.67
C PRO A 209 -15.29 -25.85 9.43
N ARG A 210 -14.63 -24.70 9.50
CA ARG A 210 -13.18 -24.56 9.29
C ARG A 210 -12.63 -23.33 10.02
N THR A 211 -11.33 -23.35 10.26
CA THR A 211 -10.59 -22.21 10.78
C THR A 211 -9.85 -21.54 9.63
N ILE A 212 -9.94 -20.23 9.50
CA ILE A 212 -9.24 -19.49 8.45
C ILE A 212 -8.20 -18.61 9.12
N LEU A 213 -6.95 -18.82 8.72
CA LEU A 213 -5.88 -17.86 8.96
C LEU A 213 -5.88 -16.86 7.80
N ALA A 214 -5.83 -15.57 8.11
CA ALA A 214 -5.75 -14.51 7.11
C ALA A 214 -4.71 -13.47 7.52
N THR A 215 -3.91 -13.00 6.58
CA THR A 215 -3.04 -11.85 6.84
C THR A 215 -3.84 -10.56 6.80
N VAL A 216 -3.44 -9.59 7.62
CA VAL A 216 -3.92 -8.22 7.58
C VAL A 216 -2.71 -7.30 7.66
N GLY A 217 -2.47 -6.55 6.58
CA GLY A 217 -1.39 -5.58 6.50
C GLY A 217 -0.32 -5.91 5.47
N MET A 218 -0.33 -7.10 4.88
CA MET A 218 0.58 -7.43 3.78
C MET A 218 0.37 -6.49 2.58
N SER A 219 -0.87 -6.10 2.34
CA SER A 219 -1.27 -5.15 1.27
C SER A 219 -1.10 -3.69 1.65
N THR A 220 -0.47 -3.38 2.79
CA THR A 220 -0.08 -2.02 3.16
C THR A 220 0.89 -1.49 2.11
N ALA A 221 2.01 -2.18 1.91
CA ALA A 221 3.01 -1.85 0.89
C ALA A 221 2.76 -2.59 -0.44
N PRO A 222 3.14 -2.01 -1.59
CA PRO A 222 3.05 -2.68 -2.88
C PRO A 222 4.16 -3.72 -3.04
N LEU A 223 3.82 -4.85 -3.65
CA LEU A 223 4.73 -5.83 -4.18
C LEU A 223 5.50 -5.26 -5.38
N VAL A 224 6.75 -5.69 -5.54
CA VAL A 224 7.61 -5.21 -6.63
C VAL A 224 7.38 -6.07 -7.86
N LEU A 225 6.87 -5.44 -8.91
CA LEU A 225 6.70 -6.08 -10.21
C LEU A 225 8.04 -6.16 -10.96
N PRO A 226 8.26 -7.22 -11.76
CA PRO A 226 9.45 -7.33 -12.60
C PRO A 226 9.39 -6.33 -13.78
N ASP A 227 10.55 -5.94 -14.31
CA ASP A 227 10.64 -4.99 -15.43
C ASP A 227 9.89 -5.46 -16.70
N ASP A 228 9.74 -6.77 -16.87
CA ASP A 228 9.03 -7.42 -17.97
C ASP A 228 7.61 -7.90 -17.59
N ALA A 229 7.02 -7.32 -16.54
CA ALA A 229 5.69 -7.68 -16.08
C ALA A 229 4.64 -7.61 -17.22
N PRO A 230 3.77 -8.61 -17.34
CA PRO A 230 2.76 -8.63 -18.40
C PRO A 230 1.74 -7.49 -18.21
N PRO A 231 1.08 -7.02 -19.29
CA PRO A 231 0.00 -6.05 -19.18
C PRO A 231 -1.08 -6.53 -18.20
N GLY A 232 -1.47 -5.66 -17.27
CA GLY A 232 -2.42 -5.98 -16.20
C GLY A 232 -1.78 -6.47 -14.90
N ALA A 233 -0.45 -6.67 -14.85
CA ALA A 233 0.24 -7.09 -13.62
C ALA A 233 0.00 -6.18 -12.41
N GLU A 234 -0.41 -4.94 -12.65
CA GLU A 234 -0.81 -3.96 -11.63
C GLU A 234 -1.92 -4.45 -10.70
N GLU A 235 -2.76 -5.37 -11.17
CA GLU A 235 -3.81 -5.94 -10.34
C GLU A 235 -3.28 -6.83 -9.20
N TYR A 236 -1.98 -7.18 -9.23
CA TYR A 236 -1.34 -8.06 -8.25
C TYR A 236 -0.34 -7.33 -7.34
N ARG A 237 -0.29 -5.99 -7.38
CA ARG A 237 0.60 -5.20 -6.52
C ARG A 237 0.27 -5.31 -5.04
N TYR A 238 -0.96 -5.64 -4.68
CA TYR A 238 -1.38 -5.71 -3.28
C TYR A 238 -2.02 -7.06 -3.00
N ALA A 239 -1.55 -7.70 -1.94
CA ALA A 239 -1.94 -9.07 -1.61
C ALA A 239 -2.22 -9.24 -0.13
N GLU A 240 -3.17 -10.12 0.18
CA GLU A 240 -3.31 -10.77 1.48
C GLU A 240 -3.34 -12.29 1.26
N LEU A 241 -2.85 -13.05 2.24
CA LEU A 241 -2.81 -14.50 2.21
C LEU A 241 -3.88 -15.09 3.12
N THR A 242 -4.39 -16.25 2.74
CA THR A 242 -5.35 -17.03 3.50
C THR A 242 -4.95 -18.50 3.51
N MET A 243 -5.13 -19.17 4.65
CA MET A 243 -4.92 -20.60 4.80
C MET A 243 -6.11 -21.20 5.56
N GLN A 244 -6.65 -22.32 5.08
CA GLN A 244 -7.78 -22.99 5.72
C GLN A 244 -7.27 -24.16 6.55
N LEU A 245 -7.62 -24.20 7.82
CA LEU A 245 -7.27 -25.24 8.78
C LEU A 245 -8.54 -25.98 9.25
N PRO A 246 -8.39 -27.21 9.76
CA PRO A 246 -9.45 -27.92 10.45
C PRO A 246 -10.09 -27.03 11.55
N PRO A 247 -11.40 -27.18 11.79
CA PRO A 247 -12.12 -26.35 12.76
C PRO A 247 -11.59 -26.52 14.20
N ASP A 248 -10.93 -27.63 14.48
CA ASP A 248 -10.35 -28.01 15.76
C ASP A 248 -8.82 -27.83 15.82
N TRP A 249 -8.19 -27.18 14.82
CA TRP A 249 -6.76 -26.90 14.85
C TRP A 249 -6.39 -26.09 16.11
N PRO A 250 -5.47 -26.58 16.96
CA PRO A 250 -5.10 -25.89 18.21
C PRO A 250 -4.38 -24.56 17.94
N LEU A 251 -4.91 -23.46 18.48
CA LEU A 251 -4.37 -22.10 18.31
C LEU A 251 -4.30 -21.30 19.62
N ASP A 252 -4.44 -21.96 20.77
CA ASP A 252 -4.20 -21.32 22.07
C ASP A 252 -2.71 -21.12 22.34
N ASP A 253 -2.39 -20.26 23.32
CA ASP A 253 -1.01 -19.92 23.67
C ASP A 253 -0.12 -21.15 23.93
N GLN A 254 -0.69 -22.23 24.49
CA GLN A 254 0.05 -23.47 24.76
C GLN A 254 0.31 -24.25 23.47
N ALA A 255 -0.69 -24.38 22.59
CA ALA A 255 -0.53 -25.01 21.29
C ALA A 255 0.52 -24.30 20.42
N LEU A 256 0.51 -22.97 20.42
CA LEU A 256 1.46 -22.16 19.66
C LEU A 256 2.91 -22.25 20.16
N THR A 257 3.18 -22.94 21.28
CA THR A 257 4.55 -23.31 21.68
C THR A 257 5.09 -24.56 21.00
N GLN A 258 4.23 -25.34 20.35
CA GLN A 258 4.55 -26.63 19.74
C GLN A 258 4.62 -26.47 18.21
N ASP A 259 5.74 -26.87 17.61
CA ASP A 259 5.99 -26.70 16.17
C ASP A 259 4.91 -27.37 15.31
N GLU A 260 4.38 -28.52 15.75
CA GLU A 260 3.31 -29.27 15.08
C GLU A 260 1.99 -28.49 14.87
N TYR A 261 1.72 -27.48 15.71
CA TYR A 261 0.52 -26.62 15.60
C TYR A 261 0.85 -25.18 15.20
N ARG A 262 2.07 -24.70 15.53
CA ARG A 262 2.50 -23.32 15.25
C ARG A 262 2.78 -23.09 13.76
N TRP A 263 3.28 -24.11 13.06
CA TRP A 263 3.82 -23.94 11.71
C TRP A 263 2.87 -23.24 10.72
N PRO A 264 1.53 -23.46 10.68
CA PRO A 264 0.69 -22.78 9.69
C PRO A 264 0.67 -21.27 9.88
N VAL A 265 0.64 -20.81 11.13
CA VAL A 265 0.64 -19.39 11.48
C VAL A 265 2.00 -18.77 11.14
N GLU A 266 3.09 -19.43 11.56
CA GLU A 266 4.45 -18.97 11.33
C GLU A 266 4.78 -18.89 9.83
N TRP A 267 4.40 -19.92 9.07
CA TRP A 267 4.60 -19.94 7.62
C TRP A 267 3.74 -18.92 6.89
N LEU A 268 2.48 -18.75 7.28
CA LEU A 268 1.64 -17.72 6.67
C LEU A 268 2.25 -16.33 6.87
N GLN A 269 2.79 -16.04 8.05
CA GLN A 269 3.51 -14.80 8.32
C GLN A 269 4.79 -14.70 7.46
N ARG A 270 5.65 -15.72 7.45
CA ARG A 270 6.88 -15.74 6.63
C ARG A 270 6.60 -15.53 5.14
N LEU A 271 5.59 -16.21 4.59
CA LEU A 271 5.18 -16.07 3.19
C LEU A 271 4.63 -14.67 2.87
N ALA A 272 4.03 -13.98 3.84
CA ALA A 272 3.54 -12.62 3.67
C ALA A 272 4.69 -11.59 3.60
N HIS A 273 5.78 -11.83 4.34
CA HIS A 273 6.98 -10.99 4.32
C HIS A 273 7.88 -11.25 3.10
N TYR A 274 7.96 -12.51 2.66
CA TYR A 274 8.91 -12.93 1.62
C TYR A 274 8.90 -12.05 0.35
N PRO A 275 7.74 -11.70 -0.25
CA PRO A 275 7.72 -10.85 -1.44
C PRO A 275 8.28 -9.43 -1.21
N HIS A 276 8.07 -8.88 -0.02
CA HIS A 276 8.60 -7.57 0.37
C HIS A 276 10.11 -7.63 0.57
N ASP A 277 10.59 -8.63 1.29
CA ASP A 277 12.02 -8.81 1.60
C ASP A 277 12.86 -9.08 0.36
N THR A 278 12.33 -9.90 -0.55
CA THR A 278 13.03 -10.31 -1.79
C THR A 278 12.70 -9.41 -2.99
N ARG A 279 11.91 -8.34 -2.77
CA ARG A 279 11.47 -7.37 -3.80
C ARG A 279 10.89 -8.07 -5.03
N THR A 280 9.86 -8.85 -4.81
CA THR A 280 9.17 -9.63 -5.83
C THR A 280 7.65 -9.59 -5.64
N TRP A 281 6.92 -10.35 -6.47
CA TRP A 281 5.46 -10.40 -6.50
C TRP A 281 4.96 -11.84 -6.56
N LEU A 282 3.65 -12.04 -6.43
CA LEU A 282 3.03 -13.37 -6.43
C LEU A 282 2.48 -13.80 -7.81
N GLY A 283 2.22 -12.84 -8.71
CA GLY A 283 1.55 -13.12 -9.99
C GLY A 283 0.18 -13.79 -9.81
N LYS A 284 -0.23 -14.68 -10.70
CA LYS A 284 -1.49 -15.45 -10.54
C LYS A 284 -1.36 -16.58 -9.51
N SER A 285 -0.15 -17.08 -9.34
CA SER A 285 0.19 -18.19 -8.47
C SER A 285 1.70 -18.30 -8.35
N ARG A 286 2.18 -18.81 -7.21
CA ARG A 286 3.61 -18.99 -6.98
C ARG A 286 3.91 -20.14 -6.04
N THR A 287 5.04 -20.80 -6.26
CA THR A 287 5.55 -21.87 -5.42
C THR A 287 6.70 -21.40 -4.54
N TYR A 288 6.84 -22.04 -3.37
CA TYR A 288 7.90 -21.79 -2.41
C TYR A 288 8.37 -23.11 -1.83
N SER A 289 9.67 -23.30 -1.65
CA SER A 289 10.20 -24.37 -0.81
C SER A 289 10.53 -23.82 0.59
N ASN A 290 10.40 -24.68 1.61
CA ASN A 290 10.84 -24.35 2.97
C ASN A 290 12.35 -24.05 3.00
N GLU A 291 13.14 -24.91 2.35
CA GLU A 291 14.59 -24.85 2.26
C GLU A 291 15.05 -25.23 0.83
N ASP A 292 16.36 -25.13 0.56
CA ASP A 292 16.98 -25.64 -0.67
C ASP A 292 18.13 -26.61 -0.29
N PRO A 293 17.91 -27.94 -0.35
CA PRO A 293 16.72 -28.64 -0.86
C PRO A 293 15.50 -28.57 0.09
N PRO A 294 14.26 -28.87 -0.39
CA PRO A 294 13.05 -28.81 0.43
C PRO A 294 13.10 -29.73 1.67
N GLU A 295 12.77 -29.17 2.83
CA GLU A 295 12.64 -29.90 4.10
C GLU A 295 11.19 -29.83 4.63
N PRO A 296 10.73 -30.84 5.39
CA PRO A 296 9.39 -30.84 6.00
C PRO A 296 9.04 -29.55 6.74
N LEU A 297 7.80 -29.08 6.61
CA LEU A 297 7.31 -27.83 7.22
C LEU A 297 7.25 -27.90 8.75
N ALA A 298 7.06 -29.10 9.30
CA ALA A 298 7.07 -29.43 10.72
C ALA A 298 7.25 -30.95 10.90
N ASP A 299 7.50 -31.39 12.14
CA ASP A 299 7.69 -32.82 12.47
C ASP A 299 6.47 -33.71 12.17
N ASN A 300 5.27 -33.13 12.05
CA ASN A 300 4.01 -33.85 11.85
C ASN A 300 3.51 -33.86 10.39
N THR A 301 4.31 -33.41 9.42
CA THR A 301 3.92 -33.45 8.01
C THR A 301 5.13 -33.61 7.10
N ASP A 302 5.00 -34.43 6.06
CA ASP A 302 6.03 -34.57 5.02
C ASP A 302 5.92 -33.50 3.91
N MET A 303 4.90 -32.63 3.97
CA MET A 303 4.81 -31.47 3.08
C MET A 303 5.99 -30.53 3.36
N SER A 304 6.60 -29.99 2.31
CA SER A 304 7.87 -29.24 2.39
C SER A 304 7.86 -27.94 1.56
N CYS A 305 6.77 -27.70 0.83
CA CYS A 305 6.63 -26.59 -0.10
C CYS A 305 5.25 -25.92 0.07
N PHE A 306 5.06 -24.76 -0.56
CA PHE A 306 3.80 -24.06 -0.65
C PHE A 306 3.46 -23.70 -2.09
N LEU A 307 2.17 -23.68 -2.39
CA LEU A 307 1.59 -23.06 -3.57
C LEU A 307 0.63 -21.95 -3.13
N THR A 308 0.83 -20.74 -3.63
CA THR A 308 -0.10 -19.62 -3.50
C THR A 308 -0.92 -19.51 -4.78
N VAL A 309 -2.23 -19.28 -4.66
CA VAL A 309 -3.14 -19.15 -5.81
C VAL A 309 -4.13 -18.04 -5.53
N VAL A 310 -4.36 -17.14 -6.49
CA VAL A 310 -5.39 -16.10 -6.37
C VAL A 310 -6.78 -16.72 -6.21
N ASN A 311 -7.52 -16.27 -5.21
CA ASN A 311 -8.90 -16.67 -4.96
C ASN A 311 -9.85 -15.96 -5.93
N GLN A 312 -10.17 -16.63 -7.05
CA GLN A 312 -11.02 -16.07 -8.12
C GLN A 312 -12.53 -16.19 -7.86
N GLU A 313 -12.95 -16.84 -6.78
CA GLU A 313 -14.37 -17.18 -6.54
C GLU A 313 -15.19 -16.01 -5.97
N ARG A 314 -14.63 -14.81 -5.87
CA ARG A 314 -15.23 -13.71 -5.09
C ARG A 314 -15.65 -12.54 -5.95
N GLU A 315 -16.94 -12.21 -5.90
CA GLU A 315 -17.54 -11.09 -6.63
C GLU A 315 -17.15 -9.72 -6.06
N GLU A 316 -16.98 -9.61 -4.73
CA GLU A 316 -16.56 -8.39 -4.07
C GLU A 316 -15.03 -8.30 -3.97
N ARG A 317 -14.47 -7.27 -4.60
CA ARG A 317 -13.05 -6.91 -4.53
C ARG A 317 -12.83 -5.85 -3.45
N VAL A 318 -11.89 -6.08 -2.55
CA VAL A 318 -11.39 -5.02 -1.66
C VAL A 318 -10.44 -4.14 -2.45
N THR A 319 -10.59 -2.83 -2.29
CA THR A 319 -9.66 -1.85 -2.86
C THR A 319 -9.04 -1.01 -1.76
N LYS A 320 -7.79 -0.59 -2.00
CA LYS A 320 -7.15 0.49 -1.28
C LYS A 320 -7.88 1.83 -1.55
N PRO A 321 -7.58 2.86 -0.76
CA PRO A 321 -8.13 4.21 -0.95
C PRO A 321 -8.02 4.81 -2.35
N ASP A 322 -6.91 4.53 -3.01
CA ASP A 322 -6.57 4.92 -4.38
C ASP A 322 -7.29 4.06 -5.44
N SER A 323 -8.23 3.21 -5.02
CA SER A 323 -8.92 2.21 -5.85
C SER A 323 -8.04 1.06 -6.36
N SER A 324 -6.79 0.94 -5.90
CA SER A 324 -5.93 -0.20 -6.22
C SER A 324 -6.53 -1.49 -5.65
N PRO A 325 -6.68 -2.57 -6.45
CA PRO A 325 -7.28 -3.81 -5.98
C PRO A 325 -6.34 -4.56 -5.03
N VAL A 326 -6.92 -5.23 -4.03
CA VAL A 326 -6.21 -6.17 -3.17
C VAL A 326 -6.63 -7.60 -3.50
N GLN A 327 -5.64 -8.42 -3.82
CA GLN A 327 -5.83 -9.83 -4.16
C GLN A 327 -5.71 -10.69 -2.90
N PHE A 328 -6.64 -11.64 -2.74
CA PHE A 328 -6.54 -12.66 -1.71
C PHE A 328 -5.98 -13.94 -2.32
N TYR A 329 -4.89 -14.45 -1.77
CA TYR A 329 -4.31 -15.73 -2.19
C TYR A 329 -4.66 -16.82 -1.18
N SER A 330 -5.02 -17.99 -1.68
CA SER A 330 -5.06 -19.20 -0.86
C SER A 330 -3.68 -19.85 -0.88
N VAL A 331 -3.20 -20.22 0.31
CA VAL A 331 -1.91 -20.87 0.52
C VAL A 331 -2.16 -22.36 0.77
N TYR A 332 -1.55 -23.19 -0.08
CA TYR A 332 -1.63 -24.64 -0.03
C TYR A 332 -0.26 -25.22 0.32
N PRO A 333 -0.12 -25.89 1.47
CA PRO A 333 1.02 -26.75 1.73
C PRO A 333 1.03 -27.91 0.73
N ILE A 334 2.17 -28.16 0.10
CA ILE A 334 2.36 -29.19 -0.92
C ILE A 334 3.63 -30.01 -0.69
N TYR A 335 3.63 -31.23 -1.24
CA TYR A 335 4.81 -32.10 -1.22
C TYR A 335 5.88 -31.61 -2.21
N GLU A 336 7.12 -32.03 -2.00
CA GLU A 336 8.22 -31.73 -2.93
C GLU A 336 7.89 -32.20 -4.36
N GLU A 337 7.31 -33.39 -4.52
CA GLU A 337 7.00 -33.93 -5.85
C GLU A 337 5.84 -33.17 -6.52
N GLU A 338 4.89 -32.64 -5.74
CA GLU A 338 3.83 -31.76 -6.25
C GLU A 338 4.40 -30.41 -6.68
N TRP A 339 5.37 -29.89 -5.94
CA TRP A 339 6.12 -28.69 -6.33
C TRP A 339 6.89 -28.91 -7.62
N GLN A 340 7.64 -30.01 -7.73
CA GLN A 340 8.35 -30.40 -8.96
C GLN A 340 7.38 -30.58 -10.14
N TYR A 341 6.21 -31.19 -9.89
CA TYR A 341 5.17 -31.32 -10.89
C TYR A 341 4.69 -29.96 -11.41
N VAL A 342 4.53 -28.97 -10.51
CA VAL A 342 4.18 -27.59 -10.88
C VAL A 342 5.30 -26.91 -11.67
N GLU A 343 6.57 -27.15 -11.37
CA GLU A 343 7.69 -26.62 -12.17
C GLU A 343 7.73 -27.20 -13.60
N GLU A 344 7.30 -28.46 -13.76
CA GLU A 344 7.20 -29.12 -15.07
C GLU A 344 5.91 -28.78 -15.84
N HIS A 345 4.87 -28.36 -15.13
CA HIS A 345 3.53 -28.05 -15.66
C HIS A 345 3.13 -26.61 -15.30
N ASP A 346 1.84 -26.32 -15.24
CA ASP A 346 1.31 -25.05 -14.74
C ASP A 346 0.57 -25.32 -13.41
N PRO A 347 0.54 -24.39 -12.43
CA PRO A 347 -0.19 -24.58 -11.18
C PRO A 347 -1.65 -25.02 -11.35
N ALA A 348 -2.32 -24.64 -12.45
CA ALA A 348 -3.66 -25.11 -12.76
C ALA A 348 -3.76 -26.65 -12.88
N ALA A 349 -2.72 -27.31 -13.40
CA ALA A 349 -2.70 -28.77 -13.54
C ALA A 349 -2.70 -29.47 -12.17
N LEU A 350 -1.96 -28.96 -11.18
CA LEU A 350 -2.00 -29.52 -9.82
C LEU A 350 -3.37 -29.31 -9.17
N LEU A 351 -4.01 -28.17 -9.39
CA LEU A 351 -5.36 -27.90 -8.89
C LEU A 351 -6.42 -28.81 -9.54
N GLU A 352 -6.26 -29.15 -10.82
CA GLU A 352 -7.10 -30.16 -11.49
C GLU A 352 -6.93 -31.55 -10.84
N LEU A 353 -5.70 -31.95 -10.49
CA LEU A 353 -5.46 -33.19 -9.75
C LEU A 353 -6.09 -33.15 -8.36
N PHE A 354 -5.98 -32.02 -7.64
CA PHE A 354 -6.66 -31.86 -6.35
C PHE A 354 -8.17 -32.03 -6.48
N GLN A 355 -8.77 -31.50 -7.55
CA GLN A 355 -10.18 -31.70 -7.82
C GLN A 355 -10.51 -33.17 -8.19
N GLU A 356 -9.68 -33.82 -9.01
CA GLU A 356 -9.88 -35.21 -9.43
C GLU A 356 -9.83 -36.19 -8.26
N PHE A 357 -8.91 -35.95 -7.31
CA PHE A 357 -8.69 -36.80 -6.14
C PHE A 357 -9.39 -36.30 -4.87
N ASP A 358 -10.34 -35.36 -5.00
CA ASP A 358 -11.13 -34.80 -3.89
C ASP A 358 -10.26 -34.27 -2.72
N ILE A 359 -9.11 -33.68 -3.03
CA ILE A 359 -8.22 -33.08 -2.02
C ILE A 359 -8.89 -31.83 -1.43
N PRO A 360 -9.11 -31.79 -0.10
CA PRO A 360 -9.76 -30.65 0.52
C PRO A 360 -8.88 -29.40 0.44
N ARG A 361 -9.52 -28.22 0.42
CA ARG A 361 -8.80 -26.94 0.56
C ARG A 361 -8.29 -26.69 1.98
N VAL A 362 -8.86 -27.40 2.95
CA VAL A 362 -8.43 -27.40 4.33
C VAL A 362 -7.15 -28.20 4.44
N VAL A 363 -6.17 -27.69 5.19
CA VAL A 363 -4.93 -28.39 5.48
C VAL A 363 -5.24 -29.73 6.14
N ASP A 364 -4.78 -30.79 5.49
CA ASP A 364 -4.75 -32.15 6.01
C ASP A 364 -3.30 -32.62 5.93
N VAL A 365 -2.68 -32.80 7.10
CA VAL A 365 -1.26 -33.17 7.20
C VAL A 365 -0.98 -34.59 6.72
N ASP A 366 -2.03 -35.43 6.65
CA ASP A 366 -1.97 -36.84 6.29
C ASP A 366 -2.53 -37.11 4.88
N ARG A 367 -2.89 -36.07 4.11
CA ARG A 367 -3.43 -36.25 2.75
C ARG A 367 -2.44 -37.00 1.85
N PRO A 368 -2.90 -37.78 0.87
CA PRO A 368 -1.96 -38.39 -0.08
C PRO A 368 -1.30 -37.33 -0.97
N ASN A 369 -0.05 -37.59 -1.38
CA ASN A 369 0.60 -36.87 -2.47
C ASN A 369 -0.06 -37.26 -3.79
N VAL A 370 -0.72 -36.32 -4.47
CA VAL A 370 -1.51 -36.65 -5.66
C VAL A 370 -0.66 -37.11 -6.83
N THR A 371 0.59 -36.66 -6.94
CA THR A 371 1.49 -37.06 -8.03
C THR A 371 1.87 -38.54 -7.96
N THR A 372 1.79 -39.15 -6.78
CA THR A 372 1.99 -40.60 -6.60
C THR A 372 0.78 -41.44 -7.01
N LEU A 373 -0.36 -40.79 -7.29
CA LEU A 373 -1.62 -41.43 -7.66
C LEU A 373 -1.87 -41.43 -9.18
N VAL A 374 -1.09 -40.65 -9.95
CA VAL A 374 -1.27 -40.44 -11.40
C VAL A 374 -0.38 -41.35 -12.25
#